data_AF-A0A0N9XFS6-F1
#
_entry.id   AF-A0A0N9XFS6-F1
#
_cell.length_a   1.000
_cell.length_b   1.000
_cell.length_c   1.000
_cell.angle_alpha   90.00
_cell.angle_beta   90.00
_cell.angle_gamma   90.00
#
_symmetry.space_group_name_H-M   'P 1'
#
loop_
_entity.id
_entity.type
_entity.pdbx_description
1 polymer ?
#
loop_
_entity_poly.entity_id
_entity_poly.type
_entity_poly.pdbx_seq_one_letter_code
_entity_poly.pdbx_strand_id
1 'polypeptide(L)'
;MPNMPKAITQQTTIPLPYAPFERLQQAASEYIEANLLGPGEQLEQVQVDSAAGSIESGEMQALVTYVYWPADNNSSSESEHAPRIRTPRPNPA
;
A
#
# COMPACT_ATOMS: atom_id res chain seq x y z
N MET A 1 -17.43 14.68 0.58
CA MET A 1 -16.63 14.06 1.64
C MET A 1 -15.18 14.37 1.31
N PRO A 2 -14.45 15.10 2.17
CA PRO A 2 -13.10 15.55 1.86
C PRO A 2 -12.13 14.37 1.96
N ASN A 3 -11.45 14.08 0.84
CA ASN A 3 -10.21 13.31 0.67
C ASN A 3 -9.88 12.26 1.76
N MET A 4 -10.64 11.17 1.84
CA MET A 4 -10.07 9.95 2.45
C MET A 4 -8.92 9.49 1.54
N PRO A 5 -7.71 9.19 2.08
CA PRO A 5 -6.63 8.61 1.29
C PRO A 5 -7.18 7.36 0.60
N LYS A 6 -6.78 7.11 -0.64
CA LYS A 6 -7.22 5.92 -1.39
C LYS A 6 -6.26 4.77 -1.07
N ALA A 7 -6.81 3.58 -0.84
CA ALA A 7 -5.99 2.39 -0.64
C ALA A 7 -5.14 2.12 -1.88
N ILE A 8 -3.89 1.71 -1.65
CA ILE A 8 -2.92 1.41 -2.68
C ILE A 8 -2.82 -0.11 -2.78
N THR A 9 -2.98 -0.64 -4.00
CA THR A 9 -2.76 -2.05 -4.30
C THR A 9 -1.35 -2.23 -4.84
N GLN A 10 -0.56 -3.10 -4.22
CA GLN A 10 0.76 -3.50 -4.68
C GLN A 10 0.85 -5.01 -4.83
N GLN A 11 1.67 -5.45 -5.79
CA GLN A 11 2.01 -6.85 -5.96
C GLN A 11 3.51 -7.01 -5.82
N THR A 12 3.93 -8.01 -5.06
CA THR A 12 5.34 -8.28 -4.79
C THR A 12 5.58 -9.76 -4.52
N THR A 13 6.84 -10.18 -4.58
CA THR A 13 7.24 -11.54 -4.23
C THR A 13 7.94 -11.49 -2.86
N ILE A 14 7.46 -12.31 -1.92
CA ILE A 14 8.04 -12.40 -0.57
C ILE A 14 8.46 -13.84 -0.26
N PRO A 15 9.54 -14.01 0.53
CA PRO A 15 9.89 -15.31 1.09
C PRO A 15 8.92 -15.66 2.22
N LEU A 16 8.34 -16.86 2.15
CA LEU A 16 7.47 -17.43 3.16
C LEU A 16 7.95 -18.83 3.53
N PRO A 17 7.69 -19.29 4.76
CA PRO A 17 7.93 -20.67 5.12
C PRO A 17 6.98 -21.59 4.35
N TYR A 18 7.43 -22.81 4.05
CA TYR A 18 6.55 -23.82 3.47
C TYR A 18 5.44 -24.18 4.46
N ALA A 19 4.20 -23.79 4.14
CA ALA A 19 3.06 -23.99 5.01
C ALA A 19 1.77 -24.20 4.19
N PRO A 20 0.71 -24.79 4.77
CA PRO A 20 -0.59 -24.87 4.11
C PRO A 20 -1.15 -23.47 3.82
N PHE A 21 -1.96 -23.35 2.77
CA PHE A 21 -2.45 -22.07 2.23
C PHE A 21 -3.08 -21.14 3.29
N GLU A 22 -3.82 -21.69 4.25
CA GLU A 22 -4.43 -20.93 5.34
C GLU A 22 -3.37 -20.20 6.22
N ARG A 23 -2.20 -20.82 6.40
CA ARG A 23 -1.07 -20.23 7.13
C ARG A 23 -0.24 -19.29 6.25
N LEU A 24 -0.24 -19.50 4.94
CA LEU A 24 0.47 -18.64 4.00
C LEU A 24 -0.12 -17.23 3.96
N GLN A 25 -1.44 -17.09 4.00
CA GLN A 25 -2.08 -15.78 4.02
C GLN A 25 -1.75 -15.01 5.31
N GLN A 26 -1.75 -15.72 6.45
CA GLN A 26 -1.37 -15.14 7.74
C GLN A 26 0.10 -14.71 7.73
N ALA A 27 1.00 -15.63 7.34
CA ALA A 27 2.44 -15.35 7.27
C ALA A 27 2.77 -14.23 6.28
N ALA A 28 2.06 -14.14 5.15
CA ALA A 28 2.19 -13.04 4.20
C ALA A 28 1.80 -11.70 4.84
N SER A 29 0.69 -11.66 5.56
CA SER A 29 0.23 -10.43 6.24
C SER A 29 1.24 -9.96 7.27
N GLU A 30 1.70 -10.86 8.14
CA GLU A 30 2.73 -10.56 9.15
C GLU A 30 4.04 -10.08 8.51
N TYR A 31 4.47 -10.71 7.41
CA TYR A 31 5.68 -10.31 6.70
C TYR A 31 5.55 -8.92 6.08
N ILE A 32 4.42 -8.63 5.44
CA ILE A 32 4.13 -7.34 4.80
C ILE A 32 4.13 -6.23 5.86
N GLU A 33 3.41 -6.42 6.97
CA GLU A 33 3.36 -5.44 8.07
C GLU A 33 4.72 -5.20 8.70
N ALA A 34 5.54 -6.25 8.86
CA ALA A 34 6.84 -6.13 9.53
C ALA A 34 7.96 -5.58 8.63
N ASN A 35 7.91 -5.82 7.31
CA ASN A 35 9.04 -5.55 6.42
C ASN A 35 8.73 -4.59 5.26
N LEU A 36 7.48 -4.51 4.81
CA LEU A 36 7.10 -3.71 3.64
C LEU A 36 6.39 -2.42 4.03
N LEU A 37 5.54 -2.46 5.05
CA LEU A 37 4.83 -1.28 5.51
C LEU A 37 5.70 -0.42 6.43
N GLY A 38 5.70 0.88 6.13
CA GLY A 38 6.34 1.92 6.90
C GLY A 38 5.47 2.40 8.06
N PRO A 39 6.04 3.25 8.95
CA PRO A 39 5.33 3.79 10.08
C PRO A 39 4.12 4.63 9.63
N GLY A 40 2.93 4.23 10.09
CA GLY A 40 1.66 4.88 9.79
C GLY A 40 0.89 4.24 8.62
N GLU A 41 1.50 3.36 7.84
CA GLU A 41 0.78 2.60 6.82
C GLU A 41 0.00 1.44 7.46
N GLN A 42 -1.22 1.19 6.98
CA GLN A 42 -2.09 0.16 7.54
C GLN A 42 -2.45 -0.87 6.47
N LEU A 43 -2.14 -2.14 6.74
CA LEU A 43 -2.56 -3.25 5.89
C LEU A 43 -4.08 -3.41 5.94
N GLU A 44 -4.74 -3.43 4.78
CA GLU A 44 -6.18 -3.68 4.67
C GLU A 44 -6.46 -5.13 4.24
N GLN A 45 -5.78 -5.60 3.20
CA GLN A 45 -6.03 -6.91 2.61
C GLN A 45 -4.75 -7.50 2.05
N VAL A 46 -4.62 -8.82 2.17
CA VAL A 46 -3.55 -9.60 1.52
C VAL A 46 -4.16 -10.78 0.80
N GLN A 47 -3.72 -10.96 -0.44
CA GLN A 47 -4.06 -12.08 -1.29
C GLN A 47 -2.78 -12.77 -1.77
N VAL A 48 -2.72 -14.09 -1.59
CA VAL A 48 -1.64 -14.91 -2.11
C VAL A 48 -2.07 -15.41 -3.49
N ASP A 49 -1.42 -14.94 -4.55
CA ASP A 49 -1.75 -15.30 -5.93
C ASP A 49 -1.11 -16.63 -6.32
N SER A 50 0.16 -16.81 -5.95
CA SER A 50 0.89 -18.04 -6.22
C SER A 50 2.01 -18.25 -5.21
N ALA A 51 2.37 -19.51 -4.98
CA ALA A 51 3.49 -19.90 -4.14
C ALA A 51 4.33 -20.93 -4.90
N ALA A 52 5.59 -20.62 -5.12
CA ALA A 52 6.55 -21.49 -5.78
C ALA A 52 7.77 -21.64 -4.88
N GLY A 53 8.13 -22.87 -4.54
CA GLY A 53 9.23 -23.13 -3.64
C GLY A 53 9.57 -24.60 -3.54
N SER A 54 10.74 -24.88 -3.02
CA SER A 54 11.23 -26.23 -2.81
C SER A 54 11.00 -26.64 -1.37
N ILE A 55 10.29 -27.75 -1.15
CA ILE A 55 10.09 -28.36 0.17
C ILE A 55 11.45 -28.67 0.82
N GLU A 56 12.45 -29.04 0.02
CA GLU A 56 13.81 -29.34 0.46
C GLU A 56 14.50 -28.17 1.18
N SER A 57 14.19 -26.92 0.81
CA SER A 57 14.74 -25.72 1.46
C SER A 57 13.87 -25.23 2.61
N GLY A 58 12.63 -25.71 2.74
CA GLY A 58 11.66 -25.20 3.72
C GLY A 58 11.17 -23.77 3.48
N GLU A 59 11.65 -23.12 2.42
CA GLU A 59 11.34 -21.75 2.02
C GLU A 59 10.66 -21.74 0.65
N MET A 60 9.65 -20.88 0.50
CA MET A 60 8.92 -20.67 -0.73
C MET A 60 8.81 -19.19 -1.06
N GLN A 61 8.81 -18.87 -2.34
CA GLN A 61 8.57 -17.53 -2.85
C GLN A 61 7.09 -17.42 -3.21
N ALA A 62 6.37 -16.58 -2.48
CA ALA A 62 4.96 -16.31 -2.76
C ALA A 62 4.81 -14.97 -3.49
N LEU A 63 4.11 -14.98 -4.62
CA LEU A 63 3.57 -13.77 -5.22
C LEU A 63 2.33 -13.38 -4.43
N VAL A 64 2.37 -12.20 -3.84
CA VAL A 64 1.29 -11.67 -3.01
C VAL A 64 0.87 -10.31 -3.52
N THR A 65 -0.44 -10.09 -3.58
CA THR A 65 -1.06 -8.79 -3.83
C THR A 65 -1.64 -8.29 -2.53
N TYR A 66 -1.22 -7.10 -2.10
CA TYR A 66 -1.67 -6.50 -0.85
C TYR A 66 -2.20 -5.09 -1.08
N VAL A 67 -3.19 -4.73 -0.27
CA VAL A 67 -3.84 -3.44 -0.26
C VAL A 67 -3.53 -2.80 1.08
N TYR A 68 -2.98 -1.58 1.04
CA TYR A 68 -2.66 -0.83 2.24
C TYR A 68 -3.13 0.62 2.14
N TRP A 69 -3.47 1.19 3.28
CA TRP A 69 -3.69 2.62 3.42
C TRP A 69 -2.33 3.29 3.63
N PRO A 70 -1.96 4.27 2.81
CA PRO A 70 -0.78 5.07 3.11
C PRO A 70 -1.02 5.80 4.42
N ALA A 71 0.05 6.09 5.16
CA ALA A 71 -0.04 6.91 6.36
C ALA A 71 -0.86 8.16 6.04
N ASP A 72 -1.97 8.34 6.75
CA ASP A 72 -2.67 9.61 6.76
C ASP A 72 -1.60 10.65 7.00
N ASN A 73 -1.38 11.49 6.00
CA ASN A 73 -0.37 12.52 6.05
C ASN A 73 -0.88 13.58 7.02
N ASN A 74 -0.90 13.23 8.31
CA ASN A 74 -1.22 14.12 9.40
C ASN A 74 0.05 14.93 9.70
N SER A 75 0.49 15.66 8.68
CA SER A 75 1.05 16.97 8.89
C SER A 75 -0.01 17.93 8.39
N SER A 76 -0.69 18.53 9.36
CA SER A 76 -1.35 19.83 9.31
C SER A 76 -1.48 20.47 7.93
N SER A 77 -2.71 20.70 7.51
CA SER A 77 -2.98 21.78 6.57
C SER A 77 -2.41 23.11 7.11
N GLU A 78 -1.37 23.63 6.46
CA GLU A 78 -0.97 25.04 6.38
C GLU A 78 -0.08 25.12 5.11
N SER A 79 -0.41 25.80 4.02
CA SER A 79 -0.96 27.15 3.96
C SER A 79 -1.94 27.34 2.79
N GLU A 80 -3.08 27.92 3.13
CA GLU A 80 -3.85 28.80 2.26
C GLU A 80 -3.00 30.03 1.87
N HIS A 81 -2.60 30.17 0.60
CA HIS A 81 -2.52 31.45 -0.16
C HIS A 81 -1.67 31.28 -1.44
N ALA A 82 -2.19 30.59 -2.44
CA ALA A 82 -1.89 31.03 -3.80
C ALA A 82 -2.86 32.18 -4.09
N PRO A 83 -2.39 33.42 -4.32
CA PRO A 83 -3.26 34.57 -4.51
C PRO A 83 -4.18 34.30 -5.69
N ARG A 84 -5.50 34.44 -5.48
CA ARG A 84 -6.47 34.56 -6.58
C ARG A 84 -6.16 35.85 -7.32
N ILE A 85 -5.20 35.81 -8.24
CA ILE A 85 -4.96 36.93 -9.14
C ILE A 85 -6.22 37.06 -9.98
N ARG A 86 -7.00 38.10 -9.65
CA ARG A 86 -8.11 38.59 -10.45
C ARG A 86 -7.57 38.87 -11.85
N THR A 87 -8.13 38.19 -12.83
CA THR A 87 -7.96 38.46 -14.26
C THR A 87 -8.46 39.87 -14.60
N PRO A 88 -7.75 40.63 -15.44
CA PRO A 88 -8.40 41.55 -16.36
C PRO A 88 -8.71 40.81 -17.66
N ARG A 89 -9.99 40.75 -18.01
CA ARG A 89 -10.48 40.34 -19.33
C ARG A 89 -10.05 41.42 -20.35
N PRO A 90 -9.25 41.12 -21.38
CA PRO A 90 -9.03 42.08 -22.46
C PRO A 90 -10.32 42.26 -23.26
N ASN A 91 -10.65 43.52 -23.47
CA ASN A 91 -11.82 44.04 -24.19
C ASN A 91 -11.70 43.65 -25.68
N PRO A 92 -12.77 43.18 -26.36
CA PRO A 92 -12.72 42.97 -27.80
C PRO A 92 -12.67 44.33 -28.53
N ALA A 93 -11.76 44.45 -29.50
CA ALA A 93 -11.72 45.52 -30.50
C ALA A 93 -12.16 44.96 -31.85
#